data_AF-A0A8H7A314-F1
#
_entry.id   AF-A0A8H7A314-F1
#
_cell.length_a   1.000
_cell.length_b   1.000
_cell.length_c   1.000
_cell.angle_alpha   90.00
_cell.angle_beta   90.00
_cell.angle_gamma   90.00
#
_symmetry.space_group_name_H-M   'P 1'
#
loop_
_entity.id
_entity.type
_entity.pdbx_description
1 polymer ?
#
loop_
_entity_poly.entity_id
_entity_poly.type
_entity_poly.pdbx_seq_one_letter_code
_entity_poly.pdbx_strand_id
1 'polypeptide(L)'
;MTSITRNLPSFVKDLGVAVVGEKCYISLVENLEFGDVPCLKFAVSKVLGIGIVVGGSIVKVPQLLLIVNAKSAQGLSLESYILETLSYAITLVYSFRNELPFSTYGENLFLTIQNTLITLLIIAYAPSSSSRTPAPLAISTLVTAFAALARVPSGVLSYLQMATVPLSLASKLPQIIQNSQAKSTGQLSSFAVVAQIVGCLARLFTTATEVGDPILVAGFGMALLLNCVLGAQVWMYWGTKAAVEAKAKVKVGEVKAEAVEVAPIAEKIADKVKEEETAYSTTWTPSTPKNMQRMSTPPPSGGRKWARKVD
;
A
#
# COMPACT_ATOMS: atom_id res chain seq x y z
N MET A 1 -38.26 -31.14 4.85
CA MET A 1 -36.84 -30.96 4.48
C MET A 1 -35.87 -30.93 5.67
N THR A 2 -36.33 -31.04 6.93
CA THR A 2 -35.49 -30.98 8.15
C THR A 2 -34.77 -32.29 8.51
N SER A 3 -35.13 -33.41 7.89
CA SER A 3 -34.54 -34.72 8.24
C SER A 3 -33.08 -34.87 7.79
N ILE A 4 -32.64 -34.12 6.77
CA ILE A 4 -31.25 -34.12 6.29
C ILE A 4 -30.40 -33.20 7.17
N THR A 5 -30.92 -32.04 7.57
CA THR A 5 -30.19 -31.08 8.43
C THR A 5 -30.05 -31.54 9.88
N ARG A 6 -31.01 -32.33 10.40
CA ARG A 6 -30.92 -32.92 11.75
C ARG A 6 -29.93 -34.07 11.88
N ASN A 7 -29.55 -34.70 10.77
CA ASN A 7 -28.64 -35.84 10.72
C ASN A 7 -27.23 -35.47 10.25
N LEU A 8 -26.82 -34.21 10.44
CA LEU A 8 -25.44 -33.82 10.15
C LEU A 8 -24.45 -34.58 11.05
N PRO A 9 -23.26 -34.93 10.51
CA PRO A 9 -22.19 -35.53 11.31
C PRO A 9 -21.90 -34.68 12.55
N SER A 10 -21.63 -35.33 13.68
CA SER A 10 -21.38 -34.66 14.97
C SER A 10 -20.32 -33.58 14.85
N PHE A 11 -19.25 -33.80 14.07
CA PHE A 11 -18.22 -32.80 13.83
C PHE A 11 -18.77 -31.48 13.24
N VAL A 12 -19.72 -31.54 12.31
CA VAL A 12 -20.29 -30.32 11.69
C VAL A 12 -21.32 -29.68 12.61
N LYS A 13 -22.07 -30.49 13.36
CA LYS A 13 -23.01 -30.01 14.37
C LYS A 13 -22.29 -29.29 15.51
N ASP A 14 -21.22 -29.88 16.04
CA ASP A 14 -20.43 -29.30 17.12
C ASP A 14 -19.72 -28.03 16.67
N LEU A 15 -19.20 -28.00 15.42
CA LEU A 15 -18.62 -26.78 14.84
C LEU A 15 -19.69 -25.70 14.65
N GLY A 16 -20.86 -26.05 14.13
CA GLY A 16 -21.96 -25.11 13.91
C GLY A 16 -22.54 -24.54 15.21
N VAL A 17 -22.70 -25.38 16.23
CA VAL A 17 -23.12 -25.00 17.57
C VAL A 17 -22.05 -24.14 18.26
N ALA A 18 -20.77 -24.46 18.09
CA ALA A 18 -19.67 -23.65 18.63
C ALA A 18 -19.57 -22.26 17.97
N VAL A 19 -19.91 -22.14 16.68
CA VAL A 19 -19.81 -20.88 15.93
C VAL A 19 -21.05 -20.00 16.13
N VAL A 20 -22.25 -20.57 16.09
CA VAL A 20 -23.53 -19.82 16.04
C VAL A 20 -24.32 -19.90 17.36
N GLY A 21 -23.97 -20.84 18.24
CA GLY A 21 -24.67 -21.12 19.49
C GLY A 21 -25.81 -22.12 19.30
N GLU A 22 -26.08 -22.92 20.33
CA GLU A 22 -27.04 -24.04 20.27
C GLU A 22 -28.45 -23.60 19.85
N LYS A 23 -28.94 -22.48 20.39
CA LYS A 23 -30.28 -21.94 20.07
C LYS A 23 -30.42 -21.50 18.62
N CYS A 24 -29.44 -20.76 18.09
CA CYS A 24 -29.48 -20.29 16.71
C CYS A 24 -29.13 -21.41 15.72
N TYR A 25 -28.32 -22.41 16.11
CA TYR A 25 -28.08 -23.60 15.30
C TYR A 25 -29.36 -24.43 15.14
N ILE A 26 -30.11 -24.66 16.23
CA ILE A 26 -31.37 -25.41 16.17
C ILE A 26 -32.43 -24.67 15.34
N SER A 27 -32.61 -23.36 15.56
CA SER A 27 -33.61 -22.57 14.81
C SER A 27 -33.24 -22.47 13.31
N LEU A 28 -31.99 -22.14 12.99
CA LEU A 28 -31.59 -21.80 11.63
C LEU A 28 -31.15 -23.01 10.78
N VAL A 29 -30.46 -23.99 11.39
CA VAL A 29 -29.90 -25.16 10.67
C VAL A 29 -30.82 -26.37 10.81
N GLU A 30 -31.27 -26.72 12.03
CA GLU A 30 -32.11 -27.92 12.21
C GLU A 30 -33.57 -27.69 11.79
N ASN A 31 -34.13 -26.51 12.09
CA ASN A 31 -35.53 -26.18 11.80
C ASN A 31 -35.71 -25.36 10.52
N LEU A 32 -34.62 -24.84 9.91
CA LEU A 32 -34.64 -24.00 8.70
C LEU A 32 -35.56 -22.77 8.83
N GLU A 33 -35.66 -22.22 10.03
CA GLU A 33 -36.55 -21.12 10.36
C GLU A 33 -35.85 -19.78 10.08
N PHE A 34 -35.76 -19.41 8.79
CA PHE A 34 -35.13 -18.15 8.34
C PHE A 34 -35.87 -16.88 8.80
N GLY A 35 -37.00 -17.02 9.49
CA GLY A 35 -37.77 -15.94 10.10
C GLY A 35 -37.11 -15.34 11.36
N ASP A 36 -36.17 -16.04 12.00
CA ASP A 36 -35.41 -15.51 13.13
C ASP A 36 -34.29 -14.56 12.65
N VAL A 37 -34.71 -13.36 12.22
CA VAL A 37 -33.83 -12.24 11.84
C VAL A 37 -32.67 -11.99 12.81
N PRO A 38 -32.83 -12.03 14.16
CA PRO A 38 -31.70 -11.87 15.07
C PRO A 38 -30.67 -13.01 14.98
N CYS A 39 -31.11 -14.28 14.91
CA CYS A 39 -30.21 -15.42 14.76
C CYS A 39 -29.54 -15.45 13.38
N LEU A 40 -30.27 -15.10 12.32
CA LEU A 40 -29.73 -15.03 10.97
C LEU A 40 -28.63 -13.96 10.87
N LYS A 41 -28.86 -12.75 11.41
CA LYS A 41 -27.84 -11.69 11.46
C LYS A 41 -26.61 -12.11 12.24
N PHE A 42 -26.79 -12.75 13.40
CA PHE A 42 -25.68 -13.23 14.23
C PHE A 42 -24.88 -14.34 13.53
N ALA A 43 -25.56 -15.32 12.94
CA ALA A 43 -24.92 -16.42 12.20
C ALA A 43 -24.12 -15.90 10.99
N VAL A 44 -24.72 -15.01 10.20
CA VAL A 44 -24.03 -14.37 9.07
C VAL A 44 -22.81 -13.59 9.56
N SER A 45 -22.94 -12.80 10.64
CA SER A 45 -21.82 -12.05 11.21
C SER A 45 -20.65 -12.96 11.62
N LYS A 46 -20.94 -14.08 12.30
CA LYS A 46 -19.89 -15.02 12.73
C LYS A 46 -19.16 -15.67 11.56
N VAL A 47 -19.90 -16.12 10.55
CA VAL A 47 -19.29 -16.69 9.33
C VAL A 47 -18.44 -15.65 8.61
N LEU A 48 -18.94 -14.42 8.49
CA LEU A 48 -18.22 -13.32 7.86
C LEU A 48 -16.95 -12.97 8.63
N GLY A 49 -17.04 -12.88 9.96
CA GLY A 49 -15.91 -12.62 10.85
C GLY A 49 -14.82 -13.69 10.73
N ILE A 50 -15.19 -14.98 10.77
CA ILE A 50 -14.23 -16.08 10.57
C ILE A 50 -13.60 -16.00 9.17
N GLY A 51 -14.41 -15.73 8.13
CA GLY A 51 -13.90 -15.54 6.77
C GLY A 51 -12.88 -14.41 6.67
N ILE A 52 -13.12 -13.28 7.35
CA ILE A 52 -12.19 -12.15 7.41
C ILE A 52 -10.90 -12.54 8.12
N VAL A 53 -10.98 -13.24 9.26
CA VAL A 53 -9.80 -13.70 10.02
C VAL A 53 -8.94 -14.65 9.18
N VAL A 54 -9.57 -15.63 8.51
CA VAL A 54 -8.89 -16.59 7.63
C VAL A 54 -8.32 -15.89 6.39
N GLY A 55 -9.04 -14.94 5.81
CA GLY A 55 -8.52 -14.12 4.72
C GLY A 55 -7.28 -13.35 5.16
N GLY A 56 -7.36 -12.69 6.32
CA GLY A 56 -6.28 -11.92 6.95
C GLY A 56 -5.01 -12.75 7.22
N SER A 57 -5.14 -14.03 7.53
CA SER A 57 -4.00 -14.91 7.78
C SER A 57 -3.26 -15.35 6.50
N ILE A 58 -3.89 -15.26 5.33
CA ILE A 58 -3.32 -15.71 4.05
C ILE A 58 -2.81 -14.53 3.21
N VAL A 59 -3.43 -13.36 3.28
CA VAL A 59 -3.17 -12.25 2.35
C VAL A 59 -1.72 -11.80 2.22
N LYS A 60 -0.91 -11.85 3.29
CA LYS A 60 0.51 -11.41 3.25
C LYS A 60 1.48 -12.57 3.01
N VAL A 61 1.02 -13.82 3.02
CA VAL A 61 1.85 -15.02 2.81
C VAL A 61 2.54 -15.03 1.44
N PRO A 62 1.88 -14.72 0.31
CA PRO A 62 2.57 -14.70 -0.99
C PRO A 62 3.73 -13.72 -1.01
N GLN A 63 3.56 -12.56 -0.35
CA GLN A 63 4.60 -11.54 -0.29
C GLN A 63 5.79 -11.99 0.57
N LEU A 64 5.52 -12.66 1.70
CA LEU A 64 6.56 -13.23 2.55
C LEU A 64 7.40 -14.27 1.79
N LEU A 65 6.76 -15.16 1.03
CA LEU A 65 7.44 -16.16 0.20
C LEU A 65 8.31 -15.51 -0.88
N LEU A 66 7.84 -14.44 -1.52
CA LEU A 66 8.62 -13.71 -2.52
C LEU A 66 9.91 -13.12 -1.94
N ILE A 67 9.84 -12.50 -0.76
CA ILE A 67 11.01 -11.91 -0.09
C ILE A 67 12.04 -12.99 0.29
N VAL A 68 11.57 -14.10 0.85
CA VAL A 68 12.46 -15.22 1.25
C VAL A 68 13.11 -15.87 0.03
N ASN A 69 12.34 -16.11 -1.03
CA ASN A 69 12.85 -16.72 -2.26
C ASN A 69 13.84 -15.80 -2.99
N ALA A 70 13.54 -14.50 -3.06
CA ALA A 70 14.42 -13.51 -3.70
C ALA A 70 15.63 -13.12 -2.82
N LYS A 71 15.59 -13.44 -1.51
CA LYS A 71 16.56 -12.97 -0.49
C LYS A 71 16.83 -11.46 -0.58
N SER A 72 15.81 -10.70 -0.95
CA SER A 72 15.91 -9.27 -1.22
C SER A 72 14.60 -8.59 -0.86
N ALA A 73 14.71 -7.43 -0.24
CA ALA A 73 13.58 -6.56 0.12
C ALA A 73 13.54 -5.27 -0.74
N GLN A 74 14.18 -5.28 -1.91
CA GLN A 74 14.19 -4.13 -2.82
C GLN A 74 12.77 -3.75 -3.24
N GLY A 75 12.46 -2.45 -3.20
CA GLY A 75 11.13 -1.91 -3.54
C GLY A 75 10.13 -1.87 -2.39
N LEU A 76 10.47 -2.40 -1.20
CA LEU A 76 9.63 -2.30 0.00
C LEU A 76 10.09 -1.14 0.87
N SER A 77 9.13 -0.32 1.31
CA SER A 77 9.39 0.77 2.27
C SER A 77 9.26 0.24 3.69
N LEU A 78 10.38 0.21 4.42
CA LEU A 78 10.42 -0.16 5.83
C LEU A 78 9.49 0.73 6.67
N GLU A 79 9.46 2.04 6.40
CA GLU A 79 8.60 2.99 7.11
C GLU A 79 7.11 2.67 6.94
N SER A 80 6.69 2.33 5.72
CA SER A 80 5.30 1.94 5.44
C SER A 80 4.91 0.68 6.22
N TYR A 81 5.80 -0.31 6.31
CA TYR A 81 5.57 -1.52 7.09
C TYR A 81 5.53 -1.27 8.59
N ILE A 82 6.38 -0.38 9.12
CA ILE A 82 6.32 0.02 10.53
C ILE A 82 5.00 0.71 10.85
N LEU A 83 4.57 1.67 10.03
CA LEU A 83 3.30 2.38 10.24
C LEU A 83 2.09 1.45 10.15
N GLU A 84 2.10 0.53 9.17
CA GLU A 84 1.05 -0.49 9.04
C GLU A 84 1.04 -1.44 10.26
N THR A 85 2.21 -1.87 10.74
CA THR A 85 2.34 -2.73 11.94
C THR A 85 1.84 -2.02 13.19
N LEU A 86 2.17 -0.74 13.35
CA LEU A 86 1.70 0.08 14.46
C LEU A 86 0.17 0.23 14.44
N SER A 87 -0.42 0.45 13.27
CA SER A 87 -1.86 0.56 13.09
C SER A 87 -2.61 -0.73 13.50
N TYR A 88 -2.11 -1.89 13.07
CA TYR A 88 -2.68 -3.19 13.46
C TYR A 88 -2.49 -3.46 14.96
N ALA A 89 -1.33 -3.12 15.52
CA ALA A 89 -1.04 -3.28 16.94
C ALA A 89 -1.95 -2.41 17.81
N ILE A 90 -2.22 -1.15 17.43
CA ILE A 90 -3.17 -0.27 18.12
C ILE A 90 -4.56 -0.89 18.14
N THR A 91 -5.03 -1.36 16.97
CA THR A 91 -6.36 -2.00 16.85
C THR A 91 -6.46 -3.27 17.69
N LEU A 92 -5.39 -4.05 17.74
CA LEU A 92 -5.33 -5.28 18.54
C LEU A 92 -5.36 -4.98 20.04
N VAL A 93 -4.51 -4.07 20.53
CA VAL A 93 -4.46 -3.71 21.95
C VAL A 93 -5.77 -3.06 22.38
N TYR A 94 -6.36 -2.20 21.55
CA TYR A 94 -7.67 -1.59 21.80
C TYR A 94 -8.75 -2.64 21.95
N SER A 95 -8.86 -3.54 20.97
CA SER A 95 -9.90 -4.57 20.94
C SER A 95 -9.74 -5.59 22.07
N PHE A 96 -8.50 -5.96 22.40
CA PHE A 96 -8.20 -6.87 23.50
C PHE A 96 -8.56 -6.26 24.85
N ARG A 97 -8.28 -4.97 25.07
CA ARG A 97 -8.60 -4.27 26.33
C ARG A 97 -10.08 -3.99 26.52
N ASN A 98 -10.84 -3.87 25.44
CA ASN A 98 -12.29 -3.72 25.46
C ASN A 98 -13.03 -5.07 25.44
N GLU A 99 -12.30 -6.20 25.58
CA GLU A 99 -12.85 -7.55 25.60
C GLU A 99 -13.74 -7.88 24.39
N LEU A 100 -13.35 -7.36 23.21
CA LEU A 100 -14.10 -7.59 21.97
C LEU A 100 -14.00 -9.06 21.53
N PRO A 101 -15.01 -9.60 20.84
CA PRO A 101 -14.95 -10.97 20.33
C PRO A 101 -13.82 -11.12 19.31
N PHE A 102 -13.17 -12.28 19.33
CA PHE A 102 -12.03 -12.60 18.45
C PHE A 102 -12.37 -12.46 16.95
N SER A 103 -13.61 -12.66 16.55
CA SER A 103 -14.09 -12.42 15.17
C SER A 103 -13.88 -10.99 14.68
N THR A 104 -13.82 -10.00 15.59
CA THR A 104 -13.64 -8.58 15.25
C THR A 104 -12.18 -8.19 15.08
N TYR A 105 -11.28 -8.73 15.89
CA TYR A 105 -9.87 -8.31 15.90
C TYR A 105 -8.87 -9.40 15.48
N GLY A 106 -9.33 -10.64 15.30
CA GLY A 106 -8.47 -11.79 14.99
C GLY A 106 -7.66 -11.61 13.70
N GLU A 107 -8.22 -10.91 12.70
CA GLU A 107 -7.47 -10.55 11.49
C GLU A 107 -6.27 -9.66 11.82
N ASN A 108 -6.43 -8.71 12.74
CA ASN A 108 -5.38 -7.76 13.11
C ASN A 108 -4.26 -8.48 13.86
N LEU A 109 -4.57 -9.56 14.59
CA LEU A 109 -3.57 -10.43 15.21
C LEU A 109 -2.70 -11.13 14.17
N PHE A 110 -3.31 -11.82 13.21
CA PHE A 110 -2.53 -12.49 12.16
C PHE A 110 -1.78 -11.50 11.26
N LEU A 111 -2.39 -10.35 10.94
CA LEU A 111 -1.74 -9.31 10.17
C LEU A 111 -0.55 -8.70 10.93
N THR A 112 -0.69 -8.41 12.23
CA THR A 112 0.42 -7.90 13.04
C THR A 112 1.60 -8.87 13.05
N ILE A 113 1.36 -10.17 13.21
CA ILE A 113 2.41 -11.20 13.19
C ILE A 113 3.09 -11.23 11.81
N GLN A 114 2.32 -11.36 10.73
CA GLN A 114 2.86 -11.42 9.37
C GLN A 114 3.65 -10.15 9.01
N ASN A 115 3.15 -8.97 9.37
CA ASN A 115 3.81 -7.70 9.08
C ASN A 115 5.10 -7.50 9.90
N THR A 116 5.12 -8.03 11.14
CA THR A 116 6.33 -8.04 11.97
C THR A 116 7.40 -8.93 11.34
N LEU A 117 7.03 -10.12 10.84
CA LEU A 117 7.96 -11.00 10.13
C LEU A 117 8.50 -10.36 8.86
N ILE A 118 7.65 -9.71 8.07
CA ILE A 118 8.08 -8.98 6.87
C ILE A 118 9.04 -7.84 7.25
N THR A 119 8.72 -7.05 8.28
CA THR A 119 9.60 -5.98 8.77
C THR A 119 10.98 -6.52 9.16
N LEU A 120 11.04 -7.65 9.87
CA LEU A 120 12.30 -8.30 10.24
C LEU A 120 13.08 -8.79 9.01
N LEU A 121 12.40 -9.36 8.01
CA LEU A 121 13.03 -9.79 6.75
C LEU A 121 13.57 -8.59 5.94
N ILE A 122 12.85 -7.46 5.94
CA ILE A 122 13.31 -6.22 5.29
C ILE A 122 14.62 -5.73 5.94
N ILE A 123 14.70 -5.72 7.26
CA ILE A 123 15.91 -5.35 8.00
C ILE A 123 17.06 -6.35 7.73
N ALA A 124 16.76 -7.65 7.70
CA ALA A 124 17.75 -8.70 7.49
C ALA A 124 18.35 -8.68 6.07
N TYR A 125 17.53 -8.38 5.05
CA TYR A 125 17.97 -8.32 3.65
C TYR A 125 18.30 -6.90 3.16
N ALA A 126 18.46 -5.94 4.08
CA ALA A 126 18.86 -4.59 3.74
C ALA A 126 20.28 -4.56 3.11
N PRO A 127 20.49 -3.80 2.02
CA PRO A 127 21.78 -3.71 1.35
C PRO A 127 22.85 -3.11 2.29
N SER A 128 24.09 -3.58 2.14
CA SER A 128 25.24 -3.27 3.03
C SER A 128 25.59 -1.79 3.19
N SER A 129 25.00 -0.89 2.38
CA SER A 129 25.18 0.56 2.47
C SER A 129 24.30 1.23 3.53
N SER A 130 23.22 0.58 3.95
CA SER A 130 22.40 1.05 5.08
C SER A 130 22.93 0.42 6.35
N SER A 131 23.09 1.19 7.42
CA SER A 131 23.44 0.68 8.75
C SER A 131 22.56 -0.53 9.08
N ARG A 132 23.13 -1.74 9.02
CA ARG A 132 22.37 -2.96 9.35
C ARG A 132 22.11 -2.94 10.84
N THR A 133 20.88 -2.62 11.23
CA THR A 133 20.42 -2.89 12.59
C THR A 133 20.48 -4.40 12.82
N PRO A 134 21.23 -4.88 13.84
CA PRO A 134 21.33 -6.30 14.09
C PRO A 134 19.97 -6.86 14.50
N ALA A 135 19.63 -8.07 14.02
CA ALA A 135 18.37 -8.74 14.28
C ALA A 135 17.90 -8.73 15.76
N PRO A 136 18.74 -9.01 16.77
CA PRO A 136 18.31 -8.94 18.17
C PRO A 136 17.89 -7.53 18.61
N LEU A 137 18.51 -6.49 18.06
CA LEU A 137 18.14 -5.10 18.35
C LEU A 137 16.79 -4.77 17.72
N ALA A 138 16.56 -5.17 16.46
CA ALA A 138 15.27 -5.00 15.79
C ALA A 138 14.12 -5.69 16.55
N ILE A 139 14.34 -6.95 16.97
CA ILE A 139 13.36 -7.70 17.77
C ILE A 139 13.11 -6.99 19.11
N SER A 140 14.17 -6.58 19.82
CA SER A 140 14.04 -5.85 21.08
C SER A 140 13.24 -4.55 20.93
N THR A 141 13.47 -3.78 19.85
CA THR A 141 12.72 -2.55 19.59
C THR A 141 11.23 -2.82 19.34
N LEU A 142 10.89 -3.86 18.58
CA LEU A 142 9.50 -4.25 18.30
C LEU A 142 8.77 -4.72 19.56
N VAL A 143 9.42 -5.57 20.36
CA VAL A 143 8.85 -6.05 21.64
C VAL A 143 8.65 -4.89 22.60
N THR A 144 9.62 -3.99 22.72
CA THR A 144 9.53 -2.81 23.59
C THR A 144 8.43 -1.86 23.13
N ALA A 145 8.30 -1.63 21.82
CA ALA A 145 7.24 -0.80 21.25
C ALA A 145 5.84 -1.39 21.54
N PHE A 146 5.67 -2.70 21.38
CA PHE A 146 4.40 -3.36 21.68
C PHE A 146 4.08 -3.33 23.19
N ALA A 147 5.07 -3.57 24.05
CA ALA A 147 4.91 -3.48 25.49
C ALA A 147 4.59 -2.05 25.96
N ALA A 148 5.20 -1.03 25.34
CA ALA A 148 4.87 0.36 25.59
C ALA A 148 3.42 0.67 25.19
N LEU A 149 2.99 0.21 24.01
CA LEU A 149 1.62 0.38 23.54
C LEU A 149 0.59 -0.27 24.47
N ALA A 150 0.90 -1.46 25.01
CA ALA A 150 0.03 -2.14 25.97
C ALA A 150 -0.19 -1.35 27.28
N ARG A 151 0.74 -0.46 27.66
CA ARG A 151 0.64 0.39 28.85
C ARG A 151 -0.03 1.74 28.60
N VAL A 152 -0.38 2.07 27.37
CA VAL A 152 -1.05 3.34 27.04
C VAL A 152 -2.43 3.41 27.73
N PRO A 153 -2.82 4.54 28.35
CA PRO A 153 -4.15 4.71 28.94
C PRO A 153 -5.27 4.54 27.92
N SER A 154 -6.43 4.00 28.34
CA SER A 154 -7.56 3.72 27.46
C SER A 154 -8.04 4.94 26.66
N GLY A 155 -8.07 6.13 27.28
CA GLY A 155 -8.45 7.37 26.58
C GLY A 155 -7.55 7.70 25.40
N VAL A 156 -6.22 7.61 25.58
CA VAL A 156 -5.25 7.84 24.49
C VAL A 156 -5.35 6.74 23.44
N LEU A 157 -5.58 5.50 23.88
CA LEU A 157 -5.74 4.36 22.98
C LEU A 157 -6.97 4.49 22.07
N SER A 158 -8.08 5.05 22.57
CA SER A 158 -9.26 5.38 21.75
C SER A 158 -8.95 6.41 20.67
N TYR A 159 -8.22 7.48 21.01
CA TYR A 159 -7.80 8.47 20.01
C TYR A 159 -6.83 7.88 18.98
N LEU A 160 -5.91 7.02 19.43
CA LEU A 160 -5.02 6.29 18.52
C LEU A 160 -5.82 5.38 17.59
N GLN A 161 -6.83 4.66 18.10
CA GLN A 161 -7.71 3.83 17.30
C GLN A 161 -8.54 4.64 16.31
N MET A 162 -9.00 5.82 16.69
CA MET A 162 -9.64 6.74 15.76
C MET A 162 -8.67 7.24 14.69
N ALA A 163 -7.37 7.34 14.99
CA ALA A 163 -6.34 7.79 14.06
C ALA A 163 -5.83 6.70 13.09
N THR A 164 -5.96 5.41 13.42
CA THR A 164 -5.58 4.29 12.52
C THR A 164 -6.40 4.27 11.24
N VAL A 165 -7.66 4.71 11.31
CA VAL A 165 -8.57 4.80 10.17
C VAL A 165 -8.12 5.91 9.20
N PRO A 166 -7.95 7.18 9.60
CA PRO A 166 -7.31 8.21 8.78
C PRO A 166 -5.94 7.80 8.23
N LEU A 167 -5.12 7.06 8.98
CA LEU A 167 -3.80 6.62 8.52
C LEU A 167 -3.93 5.65 7.32
N SER A 168 -4.83 4.68 7.43
CA SER A 168 -5.12 3.74 6.34
C SER A 168 -5.85 4.43 5.17
N LEU A 169 -6.63 5.47 5.45
CA LEU A 169 -7.29 6.31 4.43
C LEU A 169 -6.33 7.27 3.72
N ALA A 170 -5.35 7.83 4.42
CA ALA A 170 -4.33 8.74 3.87
C ALA A 170 -3.45 8.04 2.84
N SER A 171 -3.31 6.71 2.92
CA SER A 171 -2.66 5.93 1.86
C SER A 171 -3.43 5.94 0.52
N LYS A 172 -4.75 6.18 0.55
CA LYS A 172 -5.64 6.14 -0.62
C LYS A 172 -6.01 7.53 -1.14
N LEU A 173 -5.98 8.56 -0.28
CA LEU A 173 -6.31 9.94 -0.66
C LEU A 173 -5.46 10.50 -1.81
N PRO A 174 -4.11 10.35 -1.83
CA PRO A 174 -3.30 10.76 -2.96
C PRO A 174 -3.72 10.05 -4.26
N GLN A 175 -4.10 8.77 -4.17
CA GLN A 175 -4.56 7.99 -5.30
C GLN A 175 -5.91 8.48 -5.85
N ILE A 176 -6.84 8.89 -4.98
CA ILE A 176 -8.14 9.49 -5.39
C ILE A 176 -7.92 10.81 -6.13
N ILE A 177 -7.04 11.67 -5.60
CA ILE A 177 -6.74 12.98 -6.18
C ILE A 177 -6.09 12.80 -7.55
N GLN A 178 -5.09 11.92 -7.65
CA GLN A 178 -4.41 11.61 -8.90
C GLN A 178 -5.36 11.02 -9.94
N ASN A 179 -6.24 10.07 -9.56
CA ASN A 179 -7.24 9.51 -10.48
C ASN A 179 -8.20 10.59 -11.00
N SER A 180 -8.59 11.54 -10.16
CA SER A 180 -9.46 12.66 -10.54
C SER A 180 -8.76 13.62 -11.51
N GLN A 181 -7.52 13.99 -11.22
CA GLN A 181 -6.72 14.86 -12.08
C GLN A 181 -6.39 14.19 -13.42
N ALA A 182 -6.05 12.90 -13.40
CA ALA A 182 -5.70 12.13 -14.59
C ALA A 182 -6.92 11.68 -15.41
N LYS A 183 -8.14 11.78 -14.87
CA LYS A 183 -9.39 11.24 -15.46
C LYS A 183 -9.27 9.79 -15.93
N SER A 184 -8.41 9.02 -15.27
CA SER A 184 -8.08 7.63 -15.57
C SER A 184 -7.70 6.94 -14.29
N THR A 185 -8.12 5.69 -14.13
CA THR A 185 -7.79 4.86 -12.97
C THR A 185 -6.52 4.00 -13.17
N GLY A 186 -5.82 4.17 -14.30
CA GLY A 186 -4.51 3.53 -14.54
C GLY A 186 -4.52 2.01 -14.36
N GLN A 187 -3.65 1.48 -13.50
CA GLN A 187 -3.54 0.04 -13.17
C GLN A 187 -4.43 -0.38 -11.99
N LEU A 188 -5.30 0.50 -11.48
CA LEU A 188 -6.18 0.17 -10.36
C LEU A 188 -7.14 -0.97 -10.78
N SER A 189 -7.02 -2.10 -10.09
CA SER A 189 -7.86 -3.27 -10.30
C SER A 189 -9.26 -3.00 -9.78
N SER A 190 -10.24 -3.04 -10.66
CA SER A 190 -11.67 -2.93 -10.33
C SER A 190 -12.10 -4.01 -9.33
N PHE A 191 -11.57 -5.22 -9.51
CA PHE A 191 -11.78 -6.34 -8.60
C PHE A 191 -11.25 -6.01 -7.19
N ALA A 192 -10.05 -5.41 -7.08
CA ALA A 192 -9.50 -5.02 -5.78
C ALA A 192 -10.34 -3.95 -5.08
N VAL A 193 -10.88 -2.99 -5.83
CA VAL A 193 -11.75 -1.94 -5.26
C VAL A 193 -13.08 -2.51 -4.77
N VAL A 194 -13.71 -3.39 -5.55
CA VAL A 194 -14.95 -4.07 -5.13
C VAL A 194 -14.70 -4.95 -3.90
N ALA A 195 -13.63 -5.74 -3.91
CA ALA A 195 -13.25 -6.57 -2.77
C ALA A 195 -13.01 -5.72 -1.50
N GLN A 196 -12.40 -4.54 -1.65
CA GLN A 196 -12.20 -3.61 -0.53
C GLN A 196 -13.52 -3.04 0.00
N ILE A 197 -14.45 -2.66 -0.88
CA ILE A 197 -15.80 -2.19 -0.48
C ILE A 197 -16.53 -3.29 0.27
N VAL A 198 -16.56 -4.51 -0.28
CA VAL A 198 -17.20 -5.67 0.35
C VAL A 198 -16.56 -5.98 1.70
N GLY A 199 -15.23 -5.95 1.81
CA GLY A 199 -14.51 -6.16 3.06
C GLY A 199 -14.79 -5.07 4.11
N CYS A 200 -14.89 -3.79 3.72
CA CYS A 200 -15.27 -2.71 4.62
C CYS A 200 -16.72 -2.83 5.08
N LEU A 201 -17.64 -3.20 4.18
CA LEU A 201 -19.04 -3.44 4.50
C LEU A 201 -19.20 -4.63 5.45
N ALA A 202 -18.46 -5.71 5.21
CA ALA A 202 -18.42 -6.89 6.06
C ALA A 202 -17.98 -6.53 7.48
N ARG A 203 -16.87 -5.77 7.63
CA ARG A 203 -16.41 -5.29 8.94
C ARG A 203 -17.38 -4.34 9.63
N LEU A 204 -18.00 -3.44 8.87
CA LEU A 204 -19.00 -2.52 9.40
C LEU A 204 -20.20 -3.30 9.95
N PHE A 205 -20.67 -4.30 9.19
CA PHE A 205 -21.77 -5.16 9.61
C PHE A 205 -21.40 -5.97 10.86
N THR A 206 -20.28 -6.71 10.84
CA THR A 206 -19.88 -7.56 11.98
C THR A 206 -19.64 -6.76 13.25
N THR A 207 -19.03 -5.57 13.13
CA THR A 207 -18.81 -4.67 14.27
C THR A 207 -20.13 -4.14 14.82
N ALA A 208 -21.05 -3.73 13.95
CA ALA A 208 -22.35 -3.24 14.35
C ALA A 208 -23.23 -4.32 14.99
N THR A 209 -23.09 -5.58 14.57
CA THR A 209 -23.89 -6.69 15.08
C THR A 209 -23.30 -7.37 16.32
N GLU A 210 -21.97 -7.46 16.44
CA GLU A 210 -21.32 -8.19 17.54
C GLU A 210 -20.83 -7.32 18.69
N VAL A 211 -20.55 -6.03 18.43
CA VAL A 211 -19.93 -5.15 19.42
C VAL A 211 -20.78 -3.93 19.71
N GLY A 212 -21.21 -3.22 18.66
CA GLY A 212 -21.91 -1.94 18.82
C GLY A 212 -21.02 -0.77 19.26
N ASP A 213 -19.69 -0.87 19.12
CA ASP A 213 -18.77 0.21 19.45
C ASP A 213 -18.85 1.33 18.41
N PRO A 214 -19.30 2.55 18.78
CA PRO A 214 -19.49 3.65 17.84
C PRO A 214 -18.19 4.12 17.20
N ILE A 215 -17.04 3.95 17.87
CA ILE A 215 -15.73 4.36 17.35
C ILE A 215 -15.35 3.47 16.16
N LEU A 216 -15.44 2.14 16.32
CA LEU A 216 -15.12 1.20 15.25
C LEU A 216 -16.13 1.29 14.11
N VAL A 217 -17.43 1.42 14.42
CA VAL A 217 -18.49 1.59 13.41
C VAL A 217 -18.27 2.86 12.59
N ALA A 218 -17.99 4.00 13.24
CA ALA A 218 -17.68 5.25 12.54
C ALA A 218 -16.41 5.12 11.67
N GLY A 219 -15.39 4.42 12.20
CA GLY A 219 -14.15 4.14 11.48
C GLY A 219 -14.38 3.34 10.19
N PHE A 220 -15.06 2.20 10.29
CA PHE A 220 -15.38 1.38 9.12
C PHE A 220 -16.37 2.06 8.18
N GLY A 221 -17.29 2.87 8.70
CA GLY A 221 -18.21 3.68 7.89
C GLY A 221 -17.47 4.71 7.04
N MET A 222 -16.53 5.45 7.63
CA MET A 222 -15.69 6.40 6.89
C MET A 222 -14.81 5.70 5.85
N ALA A 223 -14.24 4.54 6.21
CA ALA A 223 -13.48 3.71 5.29
C ALA A 223 -14.34 3.23 4.10
N LEU A 224 -15.58 2.81 4.36
CA LEU A 224 -16.51 2.39 3.32
C LEU A 224 -16.85 3.53 2.38
N LEU A 225 -17.16 4.72 2.90
CA LEU A 225 -17.47 5.91 2.09
C LEU A 225 -16.32 6.23 1.11
N LEU A 226 -15.08 6.25 1.59
CA LEU A 226 -13.93 6.56 0.74
C LEU A 226 -13.66 5.46 -0.30
N ASN A 227 -13.85 4.19 0.05
CA ASN A 227 -13.75 3.09 -0.93
C ASN A 227 -14.88 3.15 -1.97
N CYS A 228 -16.09 3.59 -1.59
CA CYS A 228 -17.18 3.86 -2.54
C CYS A 228 -16.83 5.01 -3.49
N VAL A 229 -16.17 6.07 -3.01
CA VAL A 229 -15.67 7.15 -3.89
C VAL A 229 -14.65 6.61 -4.90
N LEU A 230 -13.70 5.77 -4.48
CA LEU A 230 -12.81 5.07 -5.43
C LEU A 230 -13.60 4.22 -6.43
N GLY A 231 -14.59 3.47 -5.95
CA GLY A 231 -15.46 2.65 -6.81
C GLY A 231 -16.20 3.48 -7.85
N ALA A 232 -16.72 4.64 -7.45
CA ALA A 232 -17.38 5.58 -8.34
C ALA A 232 -16.40 6.17 -9.37
N GLN A 233 -15.16 6.49 -8.99
CA GLN A 233 -14.12 6.91 -9.93
C GLN A 233 -13.76 5.80 -10.92
N VAL A 234 -13.64 4.55 -10.46
CA VAL A 234 -13.41 3.38 -11.32
C VAL A 234 -14.53 3.22 -12.33
N TRP A 235 -15.78 3.38 -11.90
CA TRP A 235 -16.95 3.30 -12.76
C TRP A 235 -17.03 4.47 -13.76
N MET A 236 -16.85 5.71 -13.30
CA MET A 236 -16.92 6.91 -14.15
C MET A 236 -15.81 6.97 -15.19
N TYR A 237 -14.60 6.52 -14.83
CA TYR A 237 -13.45 6.45 -15.74
C TYR A 237 -13.31 5.06 -16.39
N TRP A 238 -14.35 4.22 -16.31
CA TRP A 238 -14.41 2.95 -17.01
C TRP A 238 -14.53 3.21 -18.51
N GLY A 239 -13.44 2.96 -19.25
CA GLY A 239 -13.39 3.19 -20.70
C GLY A 239 -12.54 4.39 -21.14
N THR A 240 -12.19 5.35 -20.27
CA THR A 240 -11.14 6.34 -20.62
C THR A 240 -9.77 5.69 -20.71
N LYS A 241 -9.54 4.52 -20.07
CA LYS A 241 -8.34 3.70 -20.30
C LYS A 241 -8.15 3.36 -21.79
N ALA A 242 -9.21 2.92 -22.47
CA ALA A 242 -9.16 2.61 -23.91
C ALA A 242 -8.89 3.86 -24.75
N ALA A 243 -9.49 5.01 -24.39
CA ALA A 243 -9.28 6.27 -25.09
C ALA A 243 -7.87 6.86 -24.88
N VAL A 244 -7.29 6.72 -23.69
CA VAL A 244 -5.93 7.18 -23.37
C VAL A 244 -4.88 6.26 -23.99
N GLU A 245 -5.07 4.94 -23.93
CA GLU A 245 -4.19 3.97 -24.61
C GLU A 245 -4.26 4.11 -26.14
N ALA A 246 -5.45 4.35 -26.70
CA ALA A 246 -5.61 4.64 -28.13
C ALA A 246 -4.91 5.96 -28.51
N LYS A 247 -5.08 7.03 -27.73
CA LYS A 247 -4.39 8.31 -27.97
C LYS A 247 -2.87 8.21 -27.80
N ALA A 248 -2.38 7.40 -26.86
CA ALA A 248 -0.95 7.15 -26.69
C ALA A 248 -0.37 6.36 -27.87
N LYS A 249 -1.09 5.34 -28.37
CA LYS A 249 -0.70 4.59 -29.58
C LYS A 249 -0.72 5.46 -30.83
N VAL A 250 -1.71 6.34 -30.98
CA VAL A 250 -1.79 7.31 -32.09
C VAL A 250 -0.65 8.30 -32.04
N LYS A 251 -0.36 8.90 -30.88
CA LYS A 251 0.79 9.83 -30.71
C LYS A 251 2.14 9.17 -30.97
N VAL A 252 2.34 7.93 -30.53
CA VAL A 252 3.56 7.16 -30.85
C VAL A 252 3.64 6.81 -32.33
N GLY A 253 2.49 6.60 -32.99
CA GLY A 253 2.40 6.42 -34.45
C GLY A 253 2.72 7.69 -35.23
N GLU A 254 2.16 8.84 -34.83
CA GLU A 254 2.43 10.16 -35.44
C GLU A 254 3.88 10.57 -35.26
N VAL A 255 4.45 10.45 -34.05
CA VAL A 255 5.87 10.78 -33.81
C VAL A 255 6.80 9.85 -34.61
N LYS A 256 6.42 8.58 -34.82
CA LYS A 256 7.17 7.67 -35.69
C LYS A 256 7.02 8.02 -37.17
N ALA A 257 5.83 8.41 -37.63
CA ALA A 257 5.60 8.83 -39.01
C ALA A 257 6.34 10.12 -39.34
N GLU A 258 6.28 11.11 -38.44
CA GLU A 258 6.99 12.38 -38.54
C GLU A 258 8.52 12.19 -38.49
N ALA A 259 9.02 11.29 -37.63
CA ALA A 259 10.44 10.93 -37.61
C ALA A 259 10.91 10.22 -38.89
N VAL A 260 10.05 9.41 -39.52
CA VAL A 260 10.34 8.74 -40.80
C VAL A 260 10.30 9.73 -41.97
N GLU A 261 9.45 10.76 -41.92
CA GLU A 261 9.34 11.79 -42.95
C GLU A 261 10.47 12.84 -42.88
N VAL A 262 10.99 13.12 -41.68
CA VAL A 262 12.11 14.06 -41.46
C VAL A 262 13.48 13.42 -41.74
N ALA A 263 13.61 12.10 -41.63
CA ALA A 263 14.86 11.36 -41.90
C ALA A 263 15.49 11.64 -43.29
N PRO A 264 14.76 11.58 -44.42
CA PRO A 264 15.33 11.86 -45.74
C PRO A 264 15.64 13.35 -46.00
N ILE A 265 15.10 14.26 -45.19
CA ILE A 265 15.37 15.70 -45.27
C ILE A 265 16.64 16.05 -44.48
N ALA A 266 16.83 15.43 -43.31
CA ALA A 266 18.03 15.59 -42.50
C ALA A 266 19.29 15.06 -43.21
N GLU A 267 19.17 13.95 -43.95
CA GLU A 267 20.26 13.38 -44.75
C GLU A 267 20.67 14.31 -45.91
N LYS A 268 19.69 14.90 -46.63
CA LYS A 268 19.95 15.87 -47.71
C LYS A 268 20.56 17.19 -47.22
N ILE A 269 20.28 17.61 -45.99
CA ILE A 269 20.89 18.80 -45.38
C ILE A 269 22.32 18.49 -44.93
N ALA A 270 22.58 17.29 -44.40
CA ALA A 270 23.92 16.87 -44.00
C ALA A 270 24.90 16.74 -45.18
N ASP A 271 24.42 16.34 -46.36
CA ASP A 271 25.24 16.29 -47.57
C ASP A 271 25.58 17.69 -48.12
N LYS A 272 24.63 18.64 -48.06
CA LYS A 272 24.88 20.04 -48.46
C LYS A 272 25.86 20.77 -47.55
N VAL A 273 25.87 20.47 -46.25
CA VAL A 273 26.81 21.08 -45.28
C VAL A 273 28.24 20.57 -45.49
N LYS A 274 28.42 19.30 -45.90
CA LYS A 274 29.76 18.74 -46.22
C LYS A 274 30.35 19.27 -47.52
N GLU A 275 29.50 19.63 -48.49
CA GLU A 275 29.93 20.24 -49.75
C GLU A 275 30.34 21.72 -49.58
N GLU A 276 29.78 22.42 -48.58
CA GLU A 276 30.11 23.81 -48.28
C GLU A 276 31.36 23.96 -47.38
N GLU A 277 31.62 23.02 -46.47
CA GLU A 277 32.84 23.00 -45.63
C GLU A 277 34.13 22.67 -46.42
N THR A 278 34.03 21.99 -47.56
CA THR A 278 35.20 21.68 -48.41
C THR A 278 35.62 22.83 -49.34
N ALA A 279 34.79 23.88 -49.47
CA ALA A 279 35.05 25.01 -50.36
C ALA A 279 35.80 26.20 -49.71
N TYR A 280 35.98 26.24 -48.38
CA TYR A 280 36.60 27.39 -47.68
C TYR A 280 37.99 27.11 -47.05
N SER A 281 38.72 26.13 -47.57
CA SER A 281 40.10 25.82 -47.14
C SER A 281 41.12 26.22 -48.20
N THR A 282 41.20 27.52 -48.55
CA THR A 282 42.45 28.07 -49.12
C THR A 282 42.52 29.59 -48.93
N THR A 283 43.71 30.09 -48.56
CA THR A 283 44.21 31.48 -48.58
C THR A 283 43.73 32.49 -47.52
N TRP A 284 44.55 32.74 -46.47
CA TRP A 284 45.25 34.03 -46.25
C TRP A 284 46.22 34.04 -45.03
N THR A 285 47.38 34.69 -45.20
CA THR A 285 48.50 34.91 -44.24
C THR A 285 48.40 36.28 -43.52
N PRO A 286 49.17 36.57 -42.45
CA PRO A 286 48.79 37.53 -41.40
C PRO A 286 49.33 38.96 -41.59
N SER A 287 48.64 39.96 -41.01
CA SER A 287 49.19 41.30 -40.76
C SER A 287 48.71 41.88 -39.43
N THR A 288 49.67 42.28 -38.57
CA THR A 288 49.50 42.97 -37.28
C THR A 288 49.18 44.47 -37.46
N PRO A 289 48.52 45.10 -36.48
CA PRO A 289 49.24 46.17 -35.77
C PRO A 289 49.00 46.29 -34.24
N LYS A 290 50.11 46.76 -33.65
CA LYS A 290 50.45 47.39 -32.36
C LYS A 290 49.35 47.84 -31.36
N ASN A 291 49.73 47.63 -30.09
CA ASN A 291 49.26 48.25 -28.83
C ASN A 291 47.99 47.70 -28.17
N MET A 292 48.17 46.65 -27.36
CA MET A 292 47.81 46.70 -25.93
C MET A 292 48.63 45.66 -25.15
N GLN A 293 49.16 46.10 -24.02
CA GLN A 293 50.16 45.41 -23.21
C GLN A 293 49.63 44.08 -22.63
N ARG A 294 50.49 43.05 -22.68
CA ARG A 294 50.32 41.78 -21.97
C ARG A 294 50.22 42.04 -20.46
N MET A 295 49.12 41.65 -19.84
CA MET A 295 49.09 41.39 -18.41
C MET A 295 49.18 39.87 -18.19
N SER A 296 50.37 39.44 -17.80
CA SER A 296 50.72 38.07 -17.46
C SER A 296 50.11 37.64 -16.13
N THR A 297 49.55 36.44 -16.08
CA THR A 297 49.19 35.70 -14.86
C THR A 297 50.43 35.26 -14.08
N PRO A 298 50.49 35.46 -12.74
CA PRO A 298 51.40 34.73 -11.87
C PRO A 298 50.73 33.54 -11.14
N PRO A 299 51.52 32.56 -10.64
CA PRO A 299 51.11 31.19 -10.28
C PRO A 299 50.59 31.04 -8.84
N PRO A 300 50.05 29.86 -8.42
CA PRO A 300 49.66 29.64 -7.04
C PRO A 300 50.93 29.43 -6.17
N SER A 301 51.22 30.39 -5.29
CA SER A 301 52.27 30.25 -4.27
C SER A 301 51.67 29.84 -2.93
N GLY A 302 52.19 28.75 -2.36
CA GLY A 302 51.69 28.15 -1.12
C GLY A 302 51.98 28.93 0.17
N GLY A 303 51.38 28.40 1.24
CA GLY A 303 51.87 28.48 2.61
C GLY A 303 51.41 29.69 3.43
N ARG A 304 50.44 29.47 4.33
CA ARG A 304 50.60 29.87 5.74
C ARG A 304 49.59 29.18 6.66
N LYS A 305 50.17 28.46 7.63
CA LYS A 305 49.57 27.85 8.81
C LYS A 305 48.87 28.90 9.67
N TRP A 306 47.70 28.55 10.21
CA TRP A 306 47.24 29.05 11.49
C TRP A 306 46.63 27.90 12.28
N ALA A 307 47.23 27.64 13.45
CA ALA A 307 46.83 26.64 14.43
C ALA A 307 46.08 27.33 15.58
N ARG A 308 45.09 26.63 16.16
CA ARG A 308 44.76 26.57 17.61
C ARG A 308 43.65 25.53 17.77
N LYS A 309 43.98 24.36 18.34
CA LYS A 309 44.06 24.00 19.77
C LYS A 309 42.69 23.50 20.28
N VAL A 310 42.65 22.19 20.47
CA VAL A 310 41.73 21.48 21.35
C VAL A 310 42.50 21.35 22.68
N ASP A 311 41.92 21.87 23.75
CA ASP A 311 42.10 21.34 25.10
C ASP A 311 40.83 20.53 25.44
#